data_AF-A0A832ZBG4-F1
#
_entry.id   AF-A0A832ZBG4-F1
#
_cell.length_a   1.000
_cell.length_b   1.000
_cell.length_c   1.000
_cell.angle_alpha   90.00
_cell.angle_beta   90.00
_cell.angle_gamma   90.00
#
_symmetry.space_group_name_H-M   'P 1'
#
loop_
_entity.id
_entity.type
_entity.pdbx_description
1 polymer ?
#
loop_
_entity_poly.entity_id
_entity_poly.type
_entity_poly.pdbx_seq_one_letter_code
_entity_poly.pdbx_strand_id
1 'polypeptide(L)'
;MRRILVGIVLMLILSTIMSMCISNDSSDTLTTIQQSTTSASHQQTNTSTSQIDTTKLHFYMFGQAACPHCRDMKELLPKIFGEDKFTYYELQGNEHNSQLFSELYNILGVTGVPVIGIFYDNHIVAIVEGGIPDPAKNVPRIVSVALEEGGVVFISDKTYVIPSNQTEIIKKLENIFTSGEASEG
;
A
#
# COMPACT_ATOMS: atom_id res chain seq x y z
N MET A 1 39.20 8.42 -30.89
CA MET A 1 38.80 9.82 -31.16
C MET A 1 38.34 9.96 -32.60
N ARG A 2 37.02 9.94 -32.84
CA ARG A 2 36.40 10.41 -34.09
C ARG A 2 35.10 11.12 -33.70
N ARG A 3 35.14 12.46 -33.75
CA ARG A 3 33.97 13.34 -33.77
C ARG A 3 33.60 13.60 -35.23
N ILE A 4 32.31 13.84 -35.48
CA ILE A 4 31.65 14.72 -36.49
C ILE A 4 30.22 14.16 -36.61
N LEU A 5 29.18 14.71 -35.97
CA LEU A 5 28.41 15.94 -36.27
C LEU A 5 27.54 15.79 -37.53
N VAL A 6 26.33 16.38 -37.49
CA VAL A 6 25.23 16.44 -38.49
C VAL A 6 24.11 15.40 -38.22
N GLY A 7 22.85 15.75 -37.96
CA GLY A 7 22.19 17.05 -38.08
C GLY A 7 20.84 17.11 -37.37
N ILE A 8 20.49 18.34 -36.99
CA ILE A 8 19.19 18.82 -36.53
C ILE A 8 18.37 19.17 -37.78
N VAL A 9 17.26 18.50 -38.08
CA VAL A 9 16.22 19.04 -38.98
C VAL A 9 14.83 18.43 -38.66
N LEU A 10 13.85 19.34 -38.53
CA LEU A 10 12.38 19.24 -38.65
C LEU A 10 11.59 18.38 -37.65
N MET A 11 10.84 18.97 -36.71
CA MET A 11 9.53 19.66 -36.84
C MET A 11 8.32 18.78 -37.19
N LEU A 12 7.43 18.72 -36.19
CA LEU A 12 5.97 18.88 -36.23
C LEU A 12 5.17 17.99 -37.18
N ILE A 13 4.42 17.04 -36.59
CA ILE A 13 3.05 16.76 -37.03
C ILE A 13 2.15 16.62 -35.79
N LEU A 14 1.27 17.60 -35.62
CA LEU A 14 0.05 17.57 -34.81
C LEU A 14 -0.93 16.58 -35.43
N SER A 15 -1.54 15.71 -34.62
CA SER A 15 -2.88 15.20 -34.93
C SER A 15 -3.65 14.95 -33.63
N THR A 16 -4.51 15.94 -33.33
CA THR A 16 -5.60 15.90 -32.37
C THR A 16 -6.63 14.85 -32.77
N ILE A 17 -6.98 13.95 -31.84
CA ILE A 17 -8.16 13.10 -31.95
C ILE A 17 -9.16 13.58 -30.90
N MET A 18 -10.17 14.31 -31.35
CA MET A 18 -11.43 14.45 -30.64
C MET A 18 -12.35 13.31 -31.06
N SER A 19 -12.95 12.62 -30.11
CA SER A 19 -14.15 11.83 -30.35
C SER A 19 -15.04 11.88 -29.11
N MET A 20 -16.11 12.66 -29.27
CA MET A 20 -17.33 12.64 -28.49
C MET A 20 -18.08 11.31 -28.69
N CYS A 21 -18.69 10.80 -27.63
CA CYS A 21 -19.93 9.99 -27.64
C CYS A 21 -20.63 10.32 -26.31
N ILE A 22 -21.57 11.27 -26.29
CA ILE A 22 -23.03 11.09 -26.43
C ILE A 22 -23.59 10.14 -25.37
N SER A 23 -24.19 10.75 -24.35
CA SER A 23 -25.14 10.17 -23.42
C SER A 23 -26.46 9.88 -24.15
N ASN A 24 -27.08 8.72 -23.89
CA ASN A 24 -28.48 8.49 -24.20
C ASN A 24 -29.23 8.21 -22.89
N ASP A 25 -30.07 9.17 -22.52
CA ASP A 25 -31.05 9.07 -21.45
C ASP A 25 -32.38 8.62 -22.09
N SER A 26 -33.04 7.62 -21.53
CA SER A 26 -34.40 7.22 -21.93
C SER A 26 -35.11 6.58 -20.74
N SER A 27 -36.28 7.14 -20.49
CA SER A 27 -37.09 7.06 -19.29
C SER A 27 -37.83 5.73 -19.06
N ASP A 28 -38.14 5.50 -17.78
CA ASP A 28 -39.31 4.83 -17.18
C ASP A 28 -40.12 3.83 -18.01
N THR A 29 -40.25 2.59 -17.50
CA THR A 29 -41.55 1.91 -17.42
C THR A 29 -41.56 0.87 -16.29
N LEU A 30 -42.57 0.94 -15.44
CA LEU A 30 -42.89 0.04 -14.32
C LEU A 30 -43.88 -1.04 -14.81
N THR A 31 -43.56 -2.35 -14.74
CA THR A 31 -44.58 -3.44 -14.70
C THR A 31 -44.01 -4.76 -14.16
N THR A 32 -44.35 -5.09 -12.91
CA THR A 32 -45.04 -6.30 -12.42
C THR A 32 -44.75 -7.72 -13.00
N ILE A 33 -44.21 -8.59 -12.11
CA ILE A 33 -44.54 -10.03 -11.84
C ILE A 33 -43.73 -11.22 -12.45
N GLN A 34 -43.28 -12.07 -11.49
CA GLN A 34 -43.04 -13.54 -11.43
C GLN A 34 -41.96 -14.28 -12.25
N GLN A 35 -40.99 -14.76 -11.46
CA GLN A 35 -40.69 -16.19 -11.16
C GLN A 35 -39.88 -17.04 -12.16
N SER A 36 -38.86 -17.69 -11.55
CA SER A 36 -38.34 -19.05 -11.80
C SER A 36 -36.96 -19.18 -12.44
N THR A 37 -36.08 -19.78 -11.61
CA THR A 37 -35.03 -20.77 -11.92
C THR A 37 -33.87 -20.37 -12.83
N THR A 38 -32.66 -20.39 -12.27
CA THR A 38 -31.71 -21.48 -12.52
C THR A 38 -30.48 -21.34 -11.61
N SER A 39 -30.08 -22.46 -11.04
CA SER A 39 -28.90 -22.62 -10.19
C SER A 39 -27.62 -22.26 -10.94
N ALA A 40 -26.97 -21.17 -10.57
CA ALA A 40 -25.55 -20.98 -10.81
C ALA A 40 -24.84 -21.15 -9.47
N SER A 41 -24.18 -22.30 -9.32
CA SER A 41 -23.24 -22.59 -8.25
C SER A 41 -22.14 -21.52 -8.29
N HIS A 42 -22.26 -20.49 -7.46
CA HIS A 42 -21.08 -19.76 -7.04
C HIS A 42 -20.31 -20.72 -6.14
N GLN A 43 -19.27 -21.32 -6.71
CA GLN A 43 -18.17 -21.88 -5.96
C GLN A 43 -17.69 -20.79 -5.00
N GLN A 44 -18.16 -20.92 -3.77
CA GLN A 44 -17.65 -20.22 -2.62
C GLN A 44 -16.26 -20.83 -2.43
N THR A 45 -15.26 -20.20 -3.04
CA THR A 45 -13.87 -20.50 -2.75
C THR A 45 -13.70 -20.14 -1.28
N ASN A 46 -13.77 -21.17 -0.43
CA ASN A 46 -13.38 -21.09 0.96
C ASN A 46 -11.88 -20.81 0.98
N THR A 47 -11.50 -19.56 0.77
CA THR A 47 -10.17 -19.08 1.14
C THR A 47 -10.15 -19.23 2.66
N SER A 48 -9.50 -20.28 3.15
CA SER A 48 -9.18 -20.37 4.56
C SER A 48 -8.28 -19.18 4.87
N THR A 49 -8.87 -18.08 5.32
CA THR A 49 -8.13 -17.07 6.07
C THR A 49 -7.62 -17.81 7.30
N SER A 50 -6.38 -18.30 7.23
CA SER A 50 -5.61 -18.64 8.41
C SER A 50 -5.74 -17.45 9.34
N GLN A 51 -6.47 -17.63 10.45
CA GLN A 51 -6.70 -16.54 11.39
C GLN A 51 -5.36 -16.25 12.05
N ILE A 52 -4.70 -15.17 11.64
CA ILE A 52 -3.53 -14.65 12.33
C ILE A 52 -3.96 -14.15 13.71
N ASP A 53 -3.05 -14.21 14.68
CA ASP A 53 -3.28 -13.63 16.00
C ASP A 53 -2.97 -12.12 15.93
N THR A 54 -4.01 -11.31 15.86
CA THR A 54 -3.87 -9.85 15.73
C THR A 54 -3.23 -9.19 16.95
N THR A 55 -3.14 -9.87 18.10
CA THR A 55 -2.49 -9.32 19.30
C THR A 55 -0.97 -9.17 19.13
N LYS A 56 -0.41 -9.85 18.13
CA LYS A 56 1.01 -9.83 17.76
C LYS A 56 1.36 -8.73 16.75
N LEU A 57 0.36 -8.02 16.24
CA LEU A 57 0.56 -6.97 15.27
C LEU A 57 1.10 -5.69 15.92
N HIS A 58 1.95 -4.98 15.19
CA HIS A 58 2.23 -3.57 15.41
C HIS A 58 2.42 -2.87 14.07
N PHE A 59 2.01 -1.61 13.97
CA PHE A 59 2.10 -0.80 12.78
C PHE A 59 2.95 0.43 13.05
N TYR A 60 3.95 0.65 12.21
CA TYR A 60 4.76 1.86 12.21
C TYR A 60 4.52 2.61 10.91
N MET A 61 4.08 3.86 10.97
CA MET A 61 3.67 4.60 9.79
C MET A 61 4.37 5.94 9.68
N PHE A 62 5.17 6.11 8.62
CA PHE A 62 5.64 7.43 8.19
C PHE A 62 4.55 8.10 7.35
N GLY A 63 4.25 9.36 7.65
CA GLY A 63 3.25 10.11 6.92
C GLY A 63 3.33 11.62 7.10
N GLN A 64 2.35 12.30 6.52
CA GLN A 64 2.16 13.73 6.69
C GLN A 64 0.73 14.03 7.09
N ALA A 65 0.54 14.88 8.11
CA ALA A 65 -0.78 15.24 8.61
C ALA A 65 -1.72 15.83 7.53
N ALA A 66 -1.15 16.54 6.55
CA ALA A 66 -1.89 17.12 5.43
C ALA A 66 -2.31 16.10 4.35
N CYS A 67 -1.73 14.88 4.34
CA CYS A 67 -2.05 13.85 3.36
C CYS A 67 -3.34 13.11 3.74
N PRO A 68 -4.38 13.10 2.87
CA PRO A 68 -5.63 12.40 3.14
C PRO A 68 -5.44 10.91 3.45
N HIS A 69 -4.62 10.20 2.66
CA HIS A 69 -4.36 8.78 2.87
C HIS A 69 -3.63 8.50 4.19
N CYS A 70 -2.73 9.38 4.62
CA CYS A 70 -2.08 9.26 5.92
C CYS A 70 -3.10 9.41 7.05
N ARG A 71 -3.97 10.44 6.99
CA ARG A 71 -5.01 10.65 7.99
C ARG A 71 -5.95 9.46 8.08
N ASP A 72 -6.40 8.93 6.94
CA ASP A 72 -7.33 7.80 6.90
C ASP A 72 -6.70 6.54 7.55
N MET A 73 -5.44 6.24 7.25
CA MET A 73 -4.74 5.09 7.86
C MET A 73 -4.44 5.31 9.33
N LYS A 74 -4.11 6.55 9.72
CA LYS A 74 -3.87 6.95 11.11
C LYS A 74 -5.12 6.77 11.96
N GLU A 75 -6.31 6.94 11.40
CA GLU A 75 -7.58 6.67 12.09
C GLU A 75 -7.95 5.18 12.05
N LEU A 76 -7.89 4.55 10.88
CA LEU A 76 -8.44 3.21 10.68
C LEU A 76 -7.61 2.11 11.36
N LEU A 77 -6.27 2.17 11.30
CA LEU A 77 -5.42 1.12 11.86
C LEU A 77 -5.60 0.96 13.37
N PRO A 78 -5.42 2.01 14.21
CA PRO A 78 -5.63 1.87 15.65
C PRO A 78 -7.09 1.55 16.01
N LYS A 79 -8.08 2.09 15.27
CA LYS A 79 -9.49 1.77 15.49
C LYS A 79 -9.82 0.30 15.28
N ILE A 80 -9.17 -0.36 14.32
CA ILE A 80 -9.42 -1.77 13.99
C ILE A 80 -8.59 -2.70 14.88
N PHE A 81 -7.32 -2.37 15.11
CA PHE A 81 -6.35 -3.29 15.71
C PHE A 81 -5.93 -2.96 17.15
N GLY A 82 -6.25 -1.75 17.63
CA GLY A 82 -5.90 -1.26 18.96
C GLY A 82 -4.98 -0.03 18.91
N GLU A 83 -5.23 0.96 19.77
CA GLU A 83 -4.41 2.18 19.89
C GLU A 83 -2.95 1.88 20.25
N ASP A 84 -2.71 0.84 21.06
CA ASP A 84 -1.37 0.40 21.47
C ASP A 84 -0.60 -0.31 20.34
N LYS A 85 -1.28 -0.62 19.22
CA LYS A 85 -0.70 -1.34 18.07
C LYS A 85 -0.21 -0.43 16.97
N PHE A 86 -0.31 0.89 17.13
CA PHE A 86 -0.01 1.82 16.06
C PHE A 86 0.93 2.92 16.55
N THR A 87 1.91 3.27 15.71
CA THR A 87 2.85 4.36 15.95
C THR A 87 2.98 5.18 14.70
N TYR A 88 2.73 6.48 14.83
CA TYR A 88 2.80 7.44 13.74
C TYR A 88 4.07 8.28 13.82
N TYR A 89 4.70 8.50 12.67
CA TYR A 89 5.87 9.34 12.49
C TYR A 89 5.52 10.47 11.51
N GLU A 90 5.36 11.67 12.05
CA GLU A 90 5.18 12.87 11.24
C GLU A 90 6.50 13.21 10.54
N LEU A 91 6.43 13.46 9.23
CA LEU A 91 7.58 13.89 8.44
C LEU A 91 7.71 15.42 8.43
N GLN A 92 6.58 16.14 8.38
CA GLN A 92 6.60 17.59 8.27
C GLN A 92 7.13 18.23 9.55
N GLY A 93 8.26 18.95 9.43
CA GLY A 93 8.89 19.61 10.56
C GLY A 93 9.65 18.67 11.50
N ASN A 94 9.78 17.38 11.16
CA ASN A 94 10.60 16.42 11.89
C ASN A 94 11.75 15.93 10.99
N GLU A 95 12.95 16.47 11.22
CA GLU A 95 14.14 16.16 10.42
C GLU A 95 14.59 14.70 10.60
N HIS A 96 14.53 14.17 11.82
CA HIS A 96 14.91 12.79 12.14
C HIS A 96 14.05 11.78 11.36
N ASN A 97 12.72 11.92 11.44
CA ASN A 97 11.79 11.07 10.70
C ASN A 97 11.96 11.25 9.18
N SER A 98 12.26 12.45 8.70
CA SER A 98 12.54 12.72 7.28
C SER A 98 13.81 12.02 6.79
N GLN A 99 14.85 11.95 7.64
CA GLN A 99 16.08 11.22 7.33
C GLN A 99 15.83 9.71 7.26
N LEU A 100 15.11 9.16 8.24
CA LEU A 100 14.68 7.75 8.23
C LEU A 100 13.86 7.41 6.98
N PHE A 101 12.94 8.29 6.58
CA PHE A 101 12.16 8.10 5.35
C PHE A 101 13.03 8.15 4.08
N SER A 102 14.04 9.02 4.04
CA SER A 102 15.02 9.04 2.95
C SER A 102 15.78 7.72 2.83
N GLU A 103 16.06 7.06 3.95
CA GLU A 103 16.64 5.70 3.90
C GLU A 103 15.67 4.68 3.29
N LEU A 104 14.38 4.76 3.58
CA LEU A 104 13.37 3.92 2.92
C LEU A 104 13.35 4.17 1.40
N TYR A 105 13.41 5.43 0.96
CA TYR A 105 13.54 5.77 -0.47
C TYR A 105 14.77 5.12 -1.09
N ASN A 106 15.93 5.17 -0.41
CA ASN A 106 17.16 4.60 -0.95
C ASN A 106 17.16 3.06 -1.01
N ILE A 107 16.48 2.40 -0.08
CA ILE A 107 16.45 0.92 0.00
C ILE A 107 15.35 0.35 -0.90
N LEU A 108 14.15 0.93 -0.84
CA LEU A 108 12.93 0.37 -1.44
C LEU A 108 12.43 1.16 -2.65
N GLY A 109 12.90 2.40 -2.84
CA GLY A 109 12.39 3.29 -3.87
C GLY A 109 11.03 3.90 -3.55
N VAL A 110 10.59 3.91 -2.29
CA VAL A 110 9.30 4.52 -1.90
C VAL A 110 9.30 6.02 -2.16
N THR A 111 8.30 6.52 -2.87
CA THR A 111 8.20 7.93 -3.28
C THR A 111 7.01 8.66 -2.68
N GLY A 112 6.03 7.93 -2.14
CA GLY A 112 4.80 8.48 -1.57
C GLY A 112 4.62 8.14 -0.09
N VAL A 113 3.58 8.74 0.50
CA VAL A 113 3.13 8.48 1.88
C VAL A 113 1.63 8.15 1.90
N PRO A 114 1.15 7.35 2.87
CA PRO A 114 1.92 6.76 3.98
C PRO A 114 2.85 5.63 3.54
N VAL A 115 3.89 5.37 4.34
CA VAL A 115 4.65 4.11 4.27
C VAL A 115 4.49 3.39 5.60
N ILE A 116 3.91 2.20 5.55
CA ILE A 116 3.46 1.43 6.72
C ILE A 116 4.30 0.16 6.83
N GLY A 117 5.08 0.04 7.91
CA GLY A 117 5.69 -1.21 8.32
C GLY A 117 4.70 -2.01 9.17
N ILE A 118 4.39 -3.23 8.74
CA ILE A 118 3.56 -4.19 9.47
C ILE A 118 4.48 -5.18 10.15
N PHE A 119 4.44 -5.20 11.48
CA PHE A 119 5.21 -6.11 12.32
C PHE A 119 4.30 -7.20 12.87
N TYR A 120 4.83 -8.41 12.98
CA TYR A 120 4.18 -9.56 13.60
C TYR A 120 5.20 -10.30 14.47
N ASP A 121 4.90 -10.50 15.76
CA ASP A 121 5.87 -11.04 16.74
C ASP A 121 7.20 -10.25 16.75
N ASN A 122 7.11 -8.91 16.73
CA ASN A 122 8.25 -7.98 16.76
C ASN A 122 9.19 -8.05 15.55
N HIS A 123 8.79 -8.73 14.48
CA HIS A 123 9.53 -8.79 13.22
C HIS A 123 8.74 -8.11 12.10
N ILE A 124 9.43 -7.39 11.23
CA ILE A 124 8.77 -6.83 10.06
C ILE A 124 8.38 -7.95 9.09
N VAL A 125 7.12 -8.01 8.70
CA VAL A 125 6.60 -9.02 7.76
C VAL A 125 6.09 -8.40 6.48
N ALA A 126 5.69 -7.13 6.51
CA ALA A 126 5.33 -6.41 5.31
C ALA A 126 5.61 -4.91 5.40
N ILE A 127 5.76 -4.30 4.23
CA ILE A 127 5.87 -2.86 4.04
C ILE A 127 4.88 -2.46 2.96
N VAL A 128 4.04 -1.48 3.22
CA VAL A 128 3.05 -0.97 2.28
C VAL A 128 3.32 0.50 2.00
N GLU A 129 3.53 0.85 0.74
CA GLU A 129 3.49 2.22 0.25
C GLU A 129 2.06 2.56 -0.20
N GLY A 130 1.46 3.57 0.43
CA GLY A 130 0.07 3.96 0.23
C GLY A 130 -0.89 3.41 1.29
N GLY A 131 -2.17 3.75 1.15
CA GLY A 131 -3.21 3.28 2.06
C GLY A 131 -3.56 1.81 1.84
N ILE A 132 -3.88 1.11 2.93
CA ILE A 132 -4.35 -0.28 2.88
C ILE A 132 -5.88 -0.24 2.69
N PRO A 133 -6.43 -0.65 1.54
CA PRO A 133 -7.88 -0.76 1.39
C PRO A 133 -8.41 -1.83 2.34
N ASP A 134 -9.56 -1.62 2.97
CA ASP A 134 -10.18 -2.57 3.90
C ASP A 134 -9.17 -3.26 4.86
N PRO A 135 -8.53 -2.52 5.79
CA PRO A 135 -7.43 -3.06 6.60
C PRO A 135 -7.80 -4.30 7.39
N ALA A 136 -9.04 -4.37 7.90
CA ALA A 136 -9.55 -5.51 8.66
C ALA A 136 -9.47 -6.82 7.87
N LYS A 137 -9.69 -6.77 6.56
CA LYS A 137 -9.59 -7.93 5.67
C LYS A 137 -8.19 -8.14 5.13
N ASN A 138 -7.52 -7.07 4.71
CA ASN A 138 -6.29 -7.17 3.93
C ASN A 138 -5.04 -7.35 4.80
N VAL A 139 -4.98 -6.81 6.02
CA VAL A 139 -3.81 -7.04 6.90
C VAL A 139 -3.63 -8.52 7.24
N PRO A 140 -4.65 -9.28 7.70
CA PRO A 140 -4.53 -10.72 7.93
C PRO A 140 -4.01 -11.49 6.72
N ARG A 141 -4.46 -11.11 5.52
CA ARG A 141 -4.03 -11.72 4.27
C ARG A 141 -2.58 -11.39 3.93
N ILE A 142 -2.16 -10.14 4.08
CA ILE A 142 -0.78 -9.70 3.83
C ILE A 142 0.18 -10.45 4.75
N VAL A 143 -0.14 -10.53 6.04
CA VAL A 143 0.69 -11.25 7.02
C VAL A 143 0.74 -12.74 6.72
N SER A 144 -0.39 -13.36 6.37
CA SER A 144 -0.40 -14.78 5.99
C SER A 144 0.51 -15.06 4.80
N VAL A 145 0.46 -14.23 3.76
CA VAL A 145 1.34 -14.34 2.59
C VAL A 145 2.81 -14.17 2.99
N ALA A 146 3.14 -13.19 3.85
CA ALA A 146 4.52 -13.00 4.29
C ALA A 146 5.08 -14.21 5.05
N LEU A 147 4.25 -14.82 5.90
CA LEU A 147 4.61 -16.04 6.64
C LEU A 147 4.77 -17.25 5.71
N GLU A 148 3.92 -17.38 4.69
CA GLU A 148 4.00 -18.45 3.68
C GLU A 148 5.24 -18.32 2.77
N GLU A 149 5.55 -17.09 2.34
CA GLU A 149 6.69 -16.80 1.47
C GLU A 149 8.03 -16.79 2.23
N GLY A 150 8.01 -16.70 3.56
CA GLY A 150 9.21 -16.72 4.40
C GLY A 150 10.11 -15.52 4.16
N GLY A 151 9.55 -14.31 4.09
CA GLY A 151 10.25 -13.05 3.84
C GLY A 151 9.41 -11.83 4.20
N VAL A 152 9.87 -10.65 3.78
CA VAL A 152 9.14 -9.39 3.96
C VAL A 152 8.43 -9.03 2.65
N VAL A 153 7.11 -8.90 2.69
CA VAL A 153 6.32 -8.50 1.51
C VAL A 153 6.35 -6.99 1.37
N PHE A 154 6.87 -6.47 0.26
CA PHE A 154 6.81 -5.06 -0.07
C PHE A 154 5.72 -4.80 -1.12
N ILE A 155 4.76 -3.95 -0.80
CA ILE A 155 3.61 -3.60 -1.63
C ILE A 155 3.69 -2.11 -1.99
N SER A 156 3.83 -1.82 -3.29
CA SER A 156 3.74 -0.49 -3.87
C SER A 156 2.86 -0.58 -5.13
N ASP A 157 3.29 -0.06 -6.28
CA ASP A 157 2.68 -0.29 -7.59
C ASP A 157 2.63 -1.78 -7.98
N LYS A 158 3.58 -2.54 -7.44
CA LYS A 158 3.75 -3.99 -7.57
C LYS A 158 4.05 -4.61 -6.21
N THR A 159 3.98 -5.93 -6.15
CA THR A 159 4.33 -6.70 -4.97
C THR A 159 5.67 -7.39 -5.17
N TYR A 160 6.54 -7.27 -4.19
CA TYR A 160 7.86 -7.89 -4.13
C TYR A 160 8.01 -8.66 -2.82
N VAL A 161 8.87 -9.67 -2.81
CA VAL A 161 9.29 -10.36 -1.59
C VAL A 161 10.77 -10.09 -1.38
N ILE A 162 11.12 -9.53 -0.22
CA ILE A 162 12.49 -9.46 0.27
C ILE A 162 12.75 -10.80 0.97
N PRO A 163 13.57 -11.70 0.40
CA PRO A 163 13.77 -13.04 0.95
C PRO A 163 14.42 -12.98 2.34
N SER A 164 14.05 -13.90 3.23
CA SER A 164 14.57 -13.97 4.61
C SER A 164 16.10 -14.08 4.73
N ASN A 165 16.80 -14.53 3.68
CA ASN A 165 18.25 -14.57 3.68
C ASN A 165 18.92 -13.19 3.53
N GLN A 166 18.18 -12.15 3.13
CA GLN A 166 18.65 -10.75 3.07
C GLN A 166 18.61 -10.08 4.45
N THR A 167 19.21 -10.75 5.44
CA THR A 167 19.11 -10.40 6.87
C THR A 167 19.59 -8.99 7.19
N GLU A 168 20.61 -8.46 6.48
CA GLU A 168 21.11 -7.11 6.70
C GLU A 168 20.09 -6.04 6.29
N ILE A 169 19.47 -6.20 5.13
CA ILE A 169 18.43 -5.29 4.63
C ILE A 169 17.21 -5.35 5.54
N ILE A 170 16.77 -6.55 5.95
CA ILE A 170 15.62 -6.72 6.84
C ILE A 170 15.88 -6.03 8.19
N LYS A 171 17.04 -6.27 8.82
CA LYS A 171 17.41 -5.59 10.08
C LYS A 171 17.47 -4.08 9.92
N LYS A 172 17.97 -3.59 8.79
CA LYS A 172 18.01 -2.16 8.50
C LYS A 172 16.60 -1.58 8.41
N LEU A 173 15.69 -2.27 7.72
CA LEU A 173 14.28 -1.87 7.62
C LEU A 173 13.59 -1.90 8.99
N GLU A 174 13.78 -2.96 9.78
CA GLU A 174 13.26 -3.04 11.15
C GLU A 174 13.73 -1.84 11.97
N ASN A 175 15.04 -1.56 11.95
CA ASN A 175 15.62 -0.44 12.68
C ASN A 175 15.05 0.91 12.25
N ILE A 176 14.84 1.13 10.94
CA ILE A 176 14.23 2.37 10.45
C ILE A 176 12.83 2.56 11.03
N PHE A 177 11.99 1.51 10.98
CA PHE A 177 10.62 1.59 11.48
C PHE A 177 10.53 1.65 13.01
N THR A 178 11.51 1.14 13.76
CA THR A 178 11.48 1.20 15.24
C THR A 178 12.23 2.39 15.83
N SER A 179 12.94 3.17 15.02
CA SER A 179 13.77 4.30 15.48
C SER A 179 13.12 5.67 15.26
N GLY A 180 11.89 5.73 14.72
CA GLY A 180 11.20 6.99 14.50
C GLY A 180 10.81 7.71 15.79
N GLU A 181 10.77 9.04 15.74
CA GLU A 181 10.23 9.89 16.81
C GLU A 181 8.70 9.88 16.72
N ALA A 182 8.07 9.14 17.63
CA ALA A 182 6.62 9.04 17.71
C ALA A 182 5.98 10.42 17.82
N SER A 183 4.97 10.65 16.99
CA SER A 183 4.26 11.93 16.89
C SER A 183 2.82 11.73 17.33
N GLU A 184 2.41 12.46 18.37
CA GLU A 184 0.99 12.63 18.68
C GLU A 184 0.38 13.62 17.70
N GLY A 185 -0.80 13.30 17.18
CA GLY A 185 -1.60 14.24 16.39
C GLY A 185 -2.84 13.60 15.83
#